data_AF-C7C1X5-F1
#
_entry.id   AF-C7C1X5-F1
#
_cell.length_a   1.000
_cell.length_b   1.000
_cell.length_c   1.000
_cell.angle_alpha   90.00
_cell.angle_beta   90.00
_cell.angle_gamma   90.00
#
_symmetry.space_group_name_H-M   'P 1'
#
loop_
_entity.id
_entity.type
_entity.pdbx_description
1 polymer ?
#
loop_
_entity_poly.entity_id
_entity_poly.type
_entity_poly.pdbx_seq_one_letter_code
_entity_poly.pdbx_strand_id
1 'polypeptide(L)'
;IPVHRSWRLNERHYGALQGKDKAQTLAEFGEEQFMLWRRSYDTPPPPLADDAEFSQIDDPRYAIIPSELRPRTECLKDVVGRMLPYWYDSIVPDLSAGRTVLVAAHGNSLRALVKHLDGISDADIAALNIPTGIPLSYELDADFHPVTPGGTYLDPEAAKAAIEAVKNQGKKK
;
A
#
# COMPACT_ATOMS: atom_id res chain seq x y z
N ILE A 1 11.14 6.33 21.05
CA ILE A 1 9.66 6.26 21.02
C ILE A 1 9.22 4.79 20.95
N PRO A 2 8.03 4.42 21.44
CA PRO A 2 7.46 3.09 21.25
C PRO A 2 7.32 2.74 19.75
N VAL A 3 7.43 1.45 19.40
CA VAL A 3 7.32 0.97 18.02
C VAL A 3 6.43 -0.28 17.99
N HIS A 4 5.37 -0.21 17.20
CA HIS A 4 4.44 -1.32 16.95
C HIS A 4 4.58 -1.78 15.50
N ARG A 5 4.51 -3.10 15.27
CA ARG A 5 4.63 -3.72 13.94
C ARG A 5 3.42 -4.59 13.69
N SER A 6 2.90 -4.54 12.48
CA SER A 6 1.71 -5.30 12.10
C SER A 6 1.77 -5.69 10.63
N TRP A 7 1.42 -6.94 10.31
CA TRP A 7 1.31 -7.43 8.93
C TRP A 7 0.28 -6.64 8.13
N ARG A 8 -0.69 -6.00 8.80
CA ARG A 8 -1.71 -5.15 8.19
C ARG A 8 -1.12 -3.91 7.51
N LEU A 9 0.12 -3.53 7.85
CA LEU A 9 0.88 -2.46 7.19
C LEU A 9 1.85 -2.96 6.09
N ASN A 10 1.91 -4.27 5.81
CA ASN A 10 2.76 -4.79 4.75
C ASN A 10 2.38 -4.24 3.37
N GLU A 11 3.33 -4.27 2.44
CA GLU A 11 3.08 -4.06 1.02
C GLU A 11 2.01 -5.03 0.48
N ARG A 12 1.37 -4.67 -0.63
CA ARG A 12 0.46 -5.56 -1.38
C ARG A 12 1.15 -6.88 -1.72
N HIS A 13 0.52 -8.01 -1.41
CA HIS A 13 1.00 -9.31 -1.86
C HIS A 13 0.84 -9.43 -3.39
N TYR A 14 1.95 -9.53 -4.12
CA TYR A 14 1.94 -9.54 -5.59
C TYR A 14 1.63 -10.91 -6.22
N GLY A 15 1.16 -11.86 -5.41
CA GLY A 15 0.99 -13.26 -5.77
C GLY A 15 2.12 -13.85 -6.60
N ALA A 16 1.77 -14.51 -7.70
CA ALA A 16 2.70 -15.17 -8.62
C ALA A 16 3.68 -14.21 -9.35
N LEU A 17 3.54 -12.89 -9.16
CA LEU A 17 4.49 -11.90 -9.67
C LEU A 17 5.66 -11.64 -8.73
N GLN A 18 5.64 -12.20 -7.51
CA GLN A 18 6.77 -12.09 -6.58
C GLN A 18 8.02 -12.71 -7.19
N GLY A 19 9.14 -11.98 -7.11
CA GLY A 19 10.43 -12.39 -7.67
C GLY A 19 10.56 -12.21 -9.20
N LYS A 20 9.48 -11.91 -9.93
CA LYS A 20 9.55 -11.65 -11.37
C LYS A 20 9.99 -10.22 -11.66
N ASP A 21 10.80 -10.06 -12.71
CA ASP A 21 11.12 -8.73 -13.23
C ASP A 21 9.89 -8.14 -13.97
N LYS A 22 9.78 -6.80 -13.95
CA LYS A 22 8.68 -6.09 -14.61
C LYS A 22 8.69 -6.29 -16.13
N ALA A 23 9.86 -6.29 -16.76
CA ALA A 23 9.98 -6.51 -18.20
C ALA A 23 9.64 -7.95 -18.59
N GLN A 24 10.02 -8.93 -17.75
CA GLN A 24 9.62 -10.32 -17.95
C GLN A 24 8.09 -10.48 -17.85
N THR A 25 7.48 -9.91 -16.81
CA THR A 25 6.03 -9.94 -16.62
C THR A 25 5.29 -9.28 -17.80
N LEU A 26 5.79 -8.15 -18.28
CA LEU A 26 5.25 -7.46 -19.45
C LEU A 26 5.36 -8.31 -20.73
N ALA A 27 6.49 -9.00 -20.92
CA ALA A 27 6.69 -9.87 -22.08
C ALA A 27 5.80 -11.12 -22.05
N GLU A 28 5.54 -11.67 -20.86
CA GLU A 28 4.73 -12.88 -20.66
C GLU A 28 3.23 -12.61 -20.79
N PHE A 29 2.73 -11.50 -20.21
CA PHE A 29 1.30 -11.24 -20.09
C PHE A 29 0.78 -10.08 -20.97
N GLY A 30 1.67 -9.33 -21.61
CA GLY A 30 1.32 -8.17 -22.42
C GLY A 30 1.02 -6.90 -21.60
N GLU A 31 0.94 -5.77 -22.31
CA GLU A 31 0.81 -4.44 -21.69
C GLU A 31 -0.53 -4.25 -20.97
N GLU A 32 -1.62 -4.71 -21.57
CA GLU A 32 -2.97 -4.55 -21.01
C GLU A 32 -3.08 -5.23 -19.63
N GLN A 33 -2.69 -6.51 -19.54
CA GLN A 33 -2.72 -7.27 -18.28
C GLN A 33 -1.75 -6.71 -17.24
N PHE A 34 -0.54 -6.32 -17.67
CA PHE A 34 0.45 -5.69 -16.79
C PHE A 34 -0.08 -4.38 -16.20
N MET A 35 -0.72 -3.54 -17.02
CA MET A 35 -1.31 -2.28 -16.58
C MET A 35 -2.52 -2.50 -15.69
N LEU A 36 -3.34 -3.52 -15.98
CA LEU A 36 -4.47 -3.92 -15.13
C LEU A 36 -3.99 -4.26 -13.71
N TRP A 37 -3.01 -5.16 -13.53
CA TRP A 37 -2.50 -5.49 -12.19
C TRP A 37 -1.81 -4.33 -11.47
N ARG A 38 -1.25 -3.39 -12.23
CA ARG A 38 -0.56 -2.24 -11.65
C ARG A 38 -1.53 -1.15 -11.19
N ARG A 39 -2.66 -0.98 -11.88
CA ARG A 39 -3.56 0.16 -11.68
C ARG A 39 -4.95 -0.20 -11.16
N SER A 40 -5.42 -1.43 -11.37
CA SER A 40 -6.73 -1.84 -10.89
C SER A 40 -6.80 -1.79 -9.37
N TYR A 41 -7.94 -1.29 -8.88
CA TYR A 41 -8.25 -1.27 -7.47
C TYR A 41 -8.65 -2.67 -6.95
N ASP A 42 -9.39 -3.44 -7.75
CA ASP A 42 -10.10 -4.65 -7.32
C ASP A 42 -9.63 -5.94 -7.99
N THR A 43 -8.70 -5.86 -8.94
CA THR A 43 -8.20 -7.02 -9.69
C THR A 43 -6.82 -7.44 -9.18
N PRO A 44 -6.71 -8.56 -8.45
CA PRO A 44 -5.43 -9.03 -7.95
C PRO A 44 -4.60 -9.70 -9.06
N PRO A 45 -3.26 -9.76 -8.90
CA PRO A 45 -2.44 -10.71 -9.64
C PRO A 45 -2.86 -12.18 -9.37
N PRO A 46 -2.39 -13.15 -10.17
CA PRO A 46 -2.65 -14.56 -9.90
C PRO A 46 -2.10 -14.96 -8.51
N PRO A 47 -2.80 -15.84 -7.76
CA PRO A 47 -2.33 -16.31 -6.46
C PRO A 47 -0.99 -17.03 -6.57
N LEU A 48 -0.13 -16.84 -5.57
CA LEU A 48 1.09 -17.60 -5.40
C LEU A 48 0.76 -18.97 -4.79
N ALA A 49 1.38 -20.03 -5.30
CA ALA A 49 1.26 -21.36 -4.70
C ALA A 49 2.00 -21.42 -3.35
N ASP A 50 1.46 -22.18 -2.41
CA ASP A 50 1.99 -22.26 -1.05
C ASP A 50 3.42 -22.83 -1.00
N ASP A 51 3.78 -23.69 -1.97
CA ASP A 51 5.10 -24.33 -2.13
C ASP A 51 6.06 -23.57 -3.06
N ALA A 52 5.67 -22.40 -3.57
CA ALA A 52 6.53 -21.59 -4.45
C ALA A 52 7.71 -20.98 -3.69
N GLU A 53 8.84 -20.76 -4.38
CA GLU A 53 10.10 -20.22 -3.83
C GLU A 53 9.91 -18.94 -2.98
N PHE A 54 9.04 -18.04 -3.43
CA PHE A 54 8.79 -16.76 -2.76
C PHE A 54 7.53 -16.76 -1.89
N SER A 55 6.99 -17.93 -1.53
CA SER A 55 5.84 -18.06 -0.64
C SER A 55 6.20 -17.63 0.78
N GLN A 56 5.32 -16.88 1.43
CA GLN A 56 5.48 -16.47 2.83
C GLN A 56 4.63 -17.30 3.79
N ILE A 57 3.92 -18.33 3.29
CA ILE A 57 2.92 -19.02 4.10
C ILE A 57 3.52 -19.64 5.36
N ASP A 58 4.72 -20.19 5.27
CA ASP A 58 5.43 -20.83 6.38
C ASP A 58 6.41 -19.92 7.13
N ASP A 59 6.44 -18.61 6.82
CA ASP A 59 7.30 -17.68 7.55
C ASP A 59 6.80 -17.54 9.01
N PRO A 60 7.66 -17.82 10.02
CA PRO A 60 7.28 -17.75 11.43
C PRO A 60 6.68 -16.40 11.86
N ARG A 61 7.01 -15.30 11.18
CA ARG A 61 6.44 -13.97 11.48
C ARG A 61 4.92 -13.91 11.27
N TYR A 62 4.37 -14.81 10.47
CA TYR A 62 2.95 -14.89 10.14
C TYR A 62 2.24 -16.05 10.82
N ALA A 63 2.94 -16.82 11.68
CA ALA A 63 2.37 -18.01 12.33
C ALA A 63 1.17 -17.71 13.23
N ILE A 64 1.07 -16.48 13.77
CA ILE A 64 -0.07 -16.04 14.60
C ILE A 64 -1.30 -15.66 13.77
N ILE A 65 -1.17 -15.54 12.45
CA ILE A 65 -2.25 -15.13 11.57
C ILE A 65 -2.99 -16.39 11.13
N PRO A 66 -4.33 -16.46 11.35
CA PRO A 66 -5.14 -17.56 10.85
C PRO A 66 -4.94 -17.80 9.36
N SER A 67 -4.98 -19.07 8.94
CA SER A 67 -4.66 -19.49 7.57
C SER A 67 -5.48 -18.81 6.48
N GLU A 68 -6.73 -18.50 6.80
CA GLU A 68 -7.74 -17.83 5.99
C GLU A 68 -7.50 -16.33 5.83
N LEU A 69 -6.70 -15.73 6.72
CA LEU A 69 -6.30 -14.31 6.64
C LEU A 69 -4.92 -14.11 6.00
N ARG A 70 -4.18 -15.19 5.73
CA ARG A 70 -2.87 -15.12 5.03
C ARG A 70 -3.10 -15.05 3.51
N PRO A 71 -2.90 -13.88 2.86
CA PRO A 71 -3.19 -13.73 1.45
C PRO A 71 -2.18 -14.51 0.60
N ARG A 72 -2.62 -15.03 -0.56
CA ARG A 72 -1.75 -15.55 -1.62
C ARG A 72 -1.57 -14.56 -2.76
N THR A 73 -2.38 -13.51 -2.77
CA THR A 73 -2.36 -12.36 -3.69
C THR A 73 -3.29 -11.31 -3.13
N GLU A 74 -3.07 -10.04 -3.49
CA GLU A 74 -3.90 -8.92 -3.09
C GLU A 74 -4.05 -7.93 -4.24
N CYS A 75 -5.25 -7.39 -4.39
CA CYS A 75 -5.49 -6.11 -5.05
C CYS A 75 -5.42 -4.97 -4.02
N LEU A 76 -5.58 -3.70 -4.45
CA LEU A 76 -5.53 -2.59 -3.50
C LEU A 76 -6.74 -2.59 -2.55
N LYS A 77 -7.91 -3.08 -3.00
CA LYS A 77 -9.11 -3.25 -2.17
C LYS A 77 -8.86 -4.23 -1.01
N ASP A 78 -8.14 -5.32 -1.24
CA ASP A 78 -7.79 -6.28 -0.17
C ASP A 78 -6.86 -5.63 0.86
N VAL A 79 -5.88 -4.85 0.39
CA VAL A 79 -4.97 -4.08 1.25
C VAL A 79 -5.75 -3.10 2.12
N VAL A 80 -6.71 -2.36 1.55
CA VAL A 80 -7.62 -1.48 2.32
C VAL A 80 -8.36 -2.30 3.38
N GLY A 81 -8.95 -3.43 2.99
CA GLY A 81 -9.72 -4.31 3.88
C GLY A 81 -8.92 -4.80 5.09
N ARG A 82 -7.65 -5.19 4.91
CA ARG A 82 -6.80 -5.60 6.05
C ARG A 82 -6.19 -4.44 6.82
N MET A 83 -5.97 -3.28 6.20
CA MET A 83 -5.29 -2.14 6.82
C MET A 83 -6.24 -1.34 7.71
N LEU A 84 -7.50 -1.13 7.30
CA LEU A 84 -8.47 -0.32 8.07
C LEU A 84 -8.70 -0.78 9.51
N PRO A 85 -8.79 -2.09 9.83
CA PRO A 85 -8.85 -2.52 11.23
C PRO A 85 -7.64 -2.04 12.04
N TYR A 86 -6.44 -2.01 11.47
CA TYR A 86 -5.27 -1.49 12.17
C TYR A 86 -5.29 0.04 12.33
N TRP A 87 -5.86 0.76 11.35
CA TRP A 87 -6.10 2.19 11.47
C TRP A 87 -7.01 2.48 12.67
N TYR A 88 -8.18 1.84 12.75
CA TYR A 88 -9.16 2.11 13.80
C TYR A 88 -8.79 1.54 15.17
N ASP A 89 -8.19 0.36 15.24
CA ASP A 89 -7.94 -0.32 16.51
C ASP A 89 -6.59 0.07 17.14
N SER A 90 -5.70 0.71 16.40
CA SER A 90 -4.33 1.00 16.87
C SER A 90 -3.86 2.43 16.59
N ILE A 91 -4.06 2.96 15.38
CA ILE A 91 -3.57 4.30 15.04
C ILE A 91 -4.50 5.40 15.59
N VAL A 92 -5.81 5.29 15.36
CA VAL A 92 -6.81 6.24 15.85
C VAL A 92 -6.78 6.42 17.37
N PRO A 93 -6.65 5.36 18.19
CA PRO A 93 -6.50 5.52 19.64
C PRO A 93 -5.30 6.36 20.05
N ASP A 94 -4.14 6.18 19.41
CA ASP A 94 -2.95 7.00 19.69
C ASP A 94 -3.17 8.47 19.28
N LEU A 95 -3.79 8.71 18.12
CA LEU A 95 -4.15 10.06 17.66
C LEU A 95 -5.16 10.73 18.59
N SER A 96 -6.18 10.00 19.04
CA SER A 96 -7.21 10.49 19.98
C SER A 96 -6.63 10.90 21.34
N ALA A 97 -5.50 10.28 21.73
CA ALA A 97 -4.75 10.63 22.92
C ALA A 97 -3.83 11.86 22.71
N GLY A 98 -3.93 12.55 21.58
CA GLY A 98 -3.13 13.73 21.25
C GLY A 98 -1.67 13.43 20.89
N ARG A 99 -1.35 12.18 20.52
CA ARG A 99 0.03 11.78 20.17
C ARG A 99 0.33 12.09 18.72
N THR A 100 1.58 12.44 18.43
CA THR A 100 2.11 12.45 17.06
C THR A 100 2.49 11.03 16.64
N VAL A 101 1.83 10.50 15.61
CA VAL A 101 2.04 9.14 15.10
C VAL A 101 2.82 9.18 13.78
N LEU A 102 3.88 8.37 13.71
CA LEU A 102 4.62 8.13 12.46
C LEU A 102 4.27 6.73 11.92
N VAL A 103 3.74 6.67 10.70
CA VAL A 103 3.48 5.42 9.99
C VAL A 103 4.56 5.20 8.92
N ALA A 104 5.48 4.27 9.18
CA ALA A 104 6.46 3.81 8.20
C ALA A 104 5.98 2.50 7.57
N ALA A 105 5.59 2.55 6.29
CA ALA A 105 5.03 1.41 5.56
C ALA A 105 5.49 1.43 4.09
N HIS A 106 4.71 0.82 3.20
CA HIS A 106 5.04 0.62 1.79
C HIS A 106 4.10 1.37 0.85
N GLY A 107 4.38 1.31 -0.46
CA GLY A 107 3.67 2.09 -1.46
C GLY A 107 2.16 1.84 -1.46
N ASN A 108 1.71 0.59 -1.60
CA ASN A 108 0.26 0.34 -1.69
C ASN A 108 -0.44 0.41 -0.33
N SER A 109 0.23 0.07 0.78
CA SER A 109 -0.33 0.26 2.12
C SER A 109 -0.53 1.74 2.45
N LEU A 110 0.40 2.62 2.04
CA LEU A 110 0.24 4.07 2.22
C LEU A 110 -0.80 4.63 1.24
N ARG A 111 -0.87 4.16 0.00
CA ARG A 111 -1.97 4.51 -0.92
C ARG A 111 -3.34 4.12 -0.37
N ALA A 112 -3.45 2.94 0.26
CA ALA A 112 -4.68 2.50 0.91
C ALA A 112 -5.08 3.42 2.06
N LEU A 113 -4.11 3.88 2.87
CA LEU A 113 -4.36 4.82 3.95
C LEU A 113 -4.79 6.21 3.42
N VAL A 114 -4.07 6.73 2.43
CA VAL A 114 -4.40 8.01 1.79
C VAL A 114 -5.78 7.94 1.11
N LYS A 115 -6.12 6.83 0.44
CA LYS A 115 -7.47 6.60 -0.11
C LYS A 115 -8.55 6.75 0.95
N HIS A 116 -8.32 6.16 2.12
CA HIS A 116 -9.27 6.21 3.22
C HIS A 116 -9.41 7.63 3.78
N LEU A 117 -8.28 8.28 4.07
CA LEU A 117 -8.24 9.62 4.65
C LEU A 117 -8.88 10.66 3.73
N ASP A 118 -8.49 10.68 2.45
CA ASP A 118 -8.92 11.69 1.49
C ASP A 118 -10.22 11.32 0.74
N GLY A 119 -10.85 10.19 1.08
CA GLY A 119 -12.08 9.73 0.42
C GLY A 119 -11.93 9.50 -1.09
N ILE A 120 -10.74 9.13 -1.56
CA ILE A 120 -10.43 8.98 -2.99
C ILE A 120 -11.29 7.85 -3.58
N SER A 121 -11.91 8.09 -4.73
CA SER A 121 -12.75 7.10 -5.40
C SER A 121 -11.94 5.88 -5.87
N ASP A 122 -12.62 4.77 -6.13
CA ASP A 122 -12.00 3.55 -6.68
C ASP A 122 -11.43 3.78 -8.09
N ALA A 123 -11.98 4.75 -8.82
CA ALA A 123 -11.50 5.15 -10.15
C ALA A 123 -10.23 6.01 -10.07
N ASP A 124 -10.16 6.93 -9.11
CA ASP A 124 -9.09 7.92 -9.03
C ASP A 124 -7.83 7.39 -8.32
N ILE A 125 -7.98 6.38 -7.44
CA ILE A 125 -6.85 5.87 -6.66
C ILE A 125 -5.72 5.29 -7.53
N ALA A 126 -6.05 4.82 -8.74
CA ALA A 126 -5.10 4.35 -9.73
C ALA A 126 -4.05 5.42 -10.13
N ALA A 127 -4.40 6.70 -10.03
CA ALA A 127 -3.53 7.82 -10.40
C ALA A 127 -2.63 8.32 -9.24
N LEU A 128 -2.97 7.97 -7.99
CA LEU A 128 -2.19 8.38 -6.82
C LEU A 128 -0.84 7.65 -6.78
N ASN A 129 0.24 8.43 -6.70
CA ASN A 129 1.60 7.93 -6.51
C ASN A 129 2.17 8.52 -5.21
N ILE A 130 2.69 7.67 -4.34
CA ILE A 130 3.34 8.09 -3.09
C ILE A 130 4.87 8.05 -3.32
N PRO A 131 5.59 9.17 -3.11
CA PRO A 131 7.04 9.19 -3.25
C PRO A 131 7.70 8.37 -2.13
N THR A 132 8.86 7.80 -2.42
CA THR A 132 9.64 7.05 -1.43
C THR A 132 10.49 8.00 -0.59
N GLY A 133 10.47 7.84 0.73
CA GLY A 133 11.41 8.51 1.64
C GLY A 133 11.11 9.98 1.94
N ILE A 134 9.92 10.47 1.58
CA ILE A 134 9.52 11.87 1.82
C ILE A 134 8.31 11.88 2.75
N PRO A 135 8.43 12.41 3.99
CA PRO A 135 7.32 12.40 4.93
C PRO A 135 6.13 13.22 4.43
N LEU A 136 4.94 12.64 4.54
CA LEU A 136 3.66 13.27 4.28
C LEU A 136 2.94 13.50 5.62
N SER A 137 2.72 14.76 5.97
CA SER A 137 2.06 15.15 7.23
C SER A 137 0.56 15.33 7.01
N TYR A 138 -0.25 14.71 7.87
CA TYR A 138 -1.69 14.94 7.94
C TYR A 138 -2.04 15.60 9.26
N GLU A 139 -2.80 16.68 9.17
CA GLU A 139 -3.56 17.24 10.28
C GLU A 139 -5.01 16.75 10.16
N LEU A 140 -5.56 16.23 11.24
CA LEU A 140 -6.88 15.59 11.24
C LEU A 140 -7.82 16.32 12.21
N ASP A 141 -9.09 16.38 11.86
CA ASP A 141 -10.15 16.93 12.72
C ASP A 141 -10.60 15.93 13.80
N ALA A 142 -11.65 16.29 14.54
CA ALA A 142 -12.20 15.48 15.63
C ALA A 142 -12.79 14.13 15.17
N ASP A 143 -13.15 14.02 13.90
CA ASP A 143 -13.67 12.79 13.26
C ASP A 143 -12.57 12.04 12.49
N PHE A 144 -11.31 12.47 12.64
CA PHE A 144 -10.12 11.95 11.97
C PHE A 144 -10.13 12.14 10.45
N HIS A 145 -10.85 13.13 9.93
CA HIS A 145 -10.76 13.53 8.53
C HIS A 145 -9.63 14.56 8.33
N PRO A 146 -8.93 14.54 7.18
CA PRO A 146 -7.92 15.54 6.84
C PRO A 146 -8.47 16.97 6.85
N VAL A 147 -7.83 17.86 7.61
CA VAL A 147 -8.06 19.31 7.53
C VAL A 147 -7.60 19.86 6.18
N THR A 148 -6.47 19.33 5.69
CA THR A 148 -5.94 19.60 4.35
C THR A 148 -5.95 18.31 3.53
N PRO A 149 -6.88 18.16 2.57
CA PRO A 149 -6.90 16.99 1.69
C PRO A 149 -5.57 16.79 0.97
N GLY A 150 -5.09 15.56 0.93
CA GLY A 150 -3.79 15.19 0.35
C GLY A 150 -2.59 15.42 1.26
N GLY A 151 -2.79 16.00 2.45
CA GLY A 151 -1.73 16.31 3.42
C GLY A 151 -0.70 17.31 2.89
N THR A 152 0.38 17.47 3.67
CA THR A 152 1.51 18.36 3.34
C THR A 152 2.82 17.58 3.38
N TYR A 153 3.50 17.45 2.24
CA TYR A 153 4.86 16.91 2.22
C TYR A 153 5.82 17.86 2.91
N LEU A 154 6.72 17.33 3.75
CA LEU A 154 7.73 18.14 4.44
C LEU A 154 8.80 18.70 3.49
N ASP A 155 8.97 18.10 2.31
CA ASP A 155 9.76 18.62 1.19
C ASP A 155 8.93 18.54 -0.11
N PRO A 156 8.14 19.58 -0.43
CA PRO A 156 7.23 19.57 -1.59
C PRO A 156 7.95 19.46 -2.94
N GLU A 157 9.13 20.07 -3.08
CA GLU A 157 9.89 20.05 -4.33
C GLU A 157 10.47 18.65 -4.59
N ALA A 158 11.06 18.03 -3.57
CA ALA A 158 11.51 16.65 -3.67
C ALA A 158 10.33 15.69 -3.92
N ALA A 159 9.18 15.93 -3.27
CA ALA A 159 7.98 15.11 -3.44
C ALA A 159 7.50 15.13 -4.89
N LYS A 160 7.41 16.32 -5.49
CA LYS A 160 6.99 16.49 -6.89
C LYS A 160 7.92 15.75 -7.86
N ALA A 161 9.24 15.89 -7.69
CA ALA A 161 10.22 15.20 -8.51
C ALA A 161 10.14 13.66 -8.36
N ALA A 162 10.00 13.17 -7.12
CA ALA A 162 9.90 11.75 -6.83
C ALA A 162 8.58 11.12 -7.32
N ILE A 163 7.46 11.83 -7.24
CA ILE A 163 6.16 11.40 -7.78
C ILE A 163 6.24 11.19 -9.29
N GLU A 164 6.84 12.14 -10.02
CA GLU A 164 7.05 12.00 -11.47
C GLU A 164 8.00 10.84 -11.79
N ALA A 165 9.02 10.59 -10.97
CA ALA A 165 9.88 9.42 -11.12
C ALA A 165 9.09 8.10 -10.97
N VAL A 166 8.25 7.97 -9.93
CA VAL A 166 7.41 6.77 -9.69
C VAL A 166 6.43 6.52 -10.84
N LYS A 167 5.80 7.58 -11.36
CA LYS A 167 4.90 7.51 -12.52
C LYS A 167 5.60 6.97 -13.76
N ASN A 168 6.87 7.30 -13.95
CA ASN A 168 7.68 6.86 -15.09
C ASN A 168 8.34 5.49 -14.89
N GLN A 169 8.41 4.96 -13.66
CA GLN A 169 8.87 3.58 -13.44
C GLN A 169 7.96 2.62 -14.21
N GLY A 170 8.47 1.89 -15.21
CA GLY A 170 7.72 0.94 -16.03
C GLY A 170 7.35 1.45 -17.44
N LYS A 171 7.59 2.72 -17.75
CA LYS A 171 7.73 3.13 -19.16
C LYS A 171 9.17 2.82 -19.58
N LYS A 172 9.36 1.99 -20.61
CA LYS A 172 10.68 1.72 -21.18
C LYS A 172 11.37 3.04 -21.55
N LYS A 173 12.68 3.11 -21.32
CA LYS A 173 13.57 3.80 -22.26
C LYS A 173 13.74 2.93 -23.49
#